data_AF-A0A8B8KU94-F1
#
_entry.id   AF-A0A8B8KU94-F1
#
_cell.length_a   1.000
_cell.length_b   1.000
_cell.length_c   1.000
_cell.angle_alpha   90.00
_cell.angle_beta   90.00
_cell.angle_gamma   90.00
#
_symmetry.space_group_name_H-M   'P 1'
#
loop_
_entity.id
_entity.type
_entity.pdbx_description
1 polymer ?
#
loop_
_entity_poly.entity_id
_entity_poly.type
_entity_poly.pdbx_seq_one_letter_code
_entity_poly.pdbx_strand_id
1 'polypeptide(L)' 'MRKFDPWPVFFKREWKRNWPFLVGFAITGTLITKFSLGLSEEDSKKSKFVQAHKR' A
#
# COMPACT_ATOMS: atom_id res chain seq x y z
N MET A 1 -36.44 -23.20 9.56
CA MET A 1 -36.04 -21.81 9.86
C MET A 1 -34.74 -21.50 9.12
N ARG A 2 -34.70 -20.44 8.30
CA ARG A 2 -33.46 -20.00 7.64
C ARG A 2 -32.54 -19.42 8.72
N LYS A 3 -31.40 -20.04 8.97
CA LYS A 3 -30.41 -19.52 9.94
C LYS A 3 -29.94 -18.16 9.44
N PHE A 4 -29.95 -17.17 10.33
CA PHE A 4 -29.40 -15.85 10.03
C PHE A 4 -27.89 -15.98 9.77
N ASP A 5 -27.44 -15.41 8.66
CA ASP A 5 -26.02 -15.29 8.34
C ASP A 5 -25.60 -13.83 8.59
N PRO A 6 -24.76 -13.56 9.60
CA PRO A 6 -24.31 -12.21 9.92
C PRO A 6 -23.27 -11.66 8.93
N TRP A 7 -22.58 -12.53 8.18
CA TRP A 7 -21.43 -12.12 7.36
C TRP A 7 -21.76 -11.09 6.29
N PRO A 8 -22.84 -11.23 5.50
CA PRO A 8 -23.20 -10.24 4.49
C PRO A 8 -23.50 -8.86 5.10
N VAL A 9 -24.09 -8.83 6.30
CA VAL A 9 -24.40 -7.59 7.01
C VAL A 9 -23.13 -6.91 7.52
N PHE A 10 -22.22 -7.70 8.10
CA PHE A 10 -20.93 -7.23 8.57
C PHE A 10 -20.07 -6.69 7.43
N PHE A 11 -19.91 -7.45 6.35
CA PHE A 11 -19.14 -7.01 5.18
C PHE A 11 -19.74 -5.78 4.52
N LYS A 12 -21.07 -5.70 4.34
CA LYS A 12 -21.71 -4.50 3.78
C LYS A 12 -21.44 -3.26 4.63
N ARG A 13 -21.48 -3.40 5.96
CA ARG A 13 -21.23 -2.30 6.90
C ARG A 13 -19.77 -1.88 6.92
N GLU A 14 -18.84 -2.83 7.07
CA GLU A 14 -17.41 -2.54 7.14
C GLU A 14 -16.86 -2.09 5.80
N TRP A 15 -17.32 -2.66 4.69
CA TRP A 15 -16.98 -2.19 3.35
C TRP A 15 -17.41 -0.73 3.15
N LYS A 16 -18.64 -0.36 3.54
CA LYS A 16 -19.12 1.03 3.42
C LYS A 16 -18.24 2.04 4.18
N ARG A 17 -17.60 1.63 5.28
CA ARG A 17 -16.77 2.51 6.13
C ARG A 17 -15.29 2.50 5.74
N ASN A 18 -14.76 1.33 5.40
CA ASN A 18 -13.32 1.11 5.28
C ASN A 18 -12.82 1.05 3.82
N TRP A 19 -13.72 1.01 2.82
CA TRP A 19 -13.30 1.02 1.42
C TRP A 19 -12.34 2.17 1.03
N PRO A 20 -12.47 3.41 1.57
CA PRO A 20 -11.53 4.49 1.23
C PRO A 20 -10.11 4.18 1.74
N PHE A 21 -10.00 3.47 2.86
CA PHE A 21 -8.71 3.05 3.40
C PHE A 21 -8.03 2.03 2.49
N LEU A 22 -8.77 1.05 1.97
CA LEU A 22 -8.23 0.07 1.02
C LEU A 22 -7.79 0.73 -0.29
N VAL A 23 -8.57 1.68 -0.79
CA VAL A 23 -8.22 2.46 -1.98
C VAL A 23 -6.96 3.30 -1.72
N GLY A 24 -6.91 4.02 -0.60
CA GLY A 24 -5.73 4.79 -0.20
C GLY A 24 -4.49 3.91 -0.08
N PHE A 25 -4.60 2.77 0.59
CA PHE A 25 -3.52 1.80 0.73
C PHE A 25 -3.01 1.30 -0.64
N ALA A 26 -3.92 0.95 -1.56
CA ALA A 26 -3.55 0.50 -2.90
C ALA A 26 -2.83 1.60 -3.70
N ILE A 27 -3.31 2.84 -3.63
CA ILE A 27 -2.68 3.99 -4.31
C ILE A 27 -1.28 4.24 -3.74
N THR A 28 -1.14 4.32 -2.42
CA THR A 28 0.15 4.54 -1.75
C THR A 28 1.13 3.42 -2.08
N GLY A 29 0.70 2.15 -2.01
CA GLY A 29 1.53 1.01 -2.39
C GLY A 29 1.99 1.06 -3.84
N THR A 30 1.11 1.46 -4.76
CA THR A 30 1.45 1.63 -6.19
C THR A 30 2.48 2.74 -6.37
N LEU A 31 2.31 3.89 -5.72
CA LEU A 31 3.25 5.01 -5.81
C LEU A 31 4.63 4.63 -5.28
N ILE A 32 4.69 4.04 -4.08
CA ILE A 32 5.96 3.59 -3.48
C ILE A 32 6.65 2.60 -4.42
N THR A 33 5.90 1.61 -4.94
CA THR A 33 6.45 0.62 -5.87
C THR A 33 7.02 1.28 -7.12
N LYS A 34 6.29 2.24 -7.72
CA LYS A 34 6.77 2.97 -8.91
C LYS A 34 8.03 3.77 -8.60
N PHE A 35 8.10 4.47 -7.47
CA PHE A 35 9.29 5.20 -7.07
C PHE A 35 10.47 4.26 -6.80
N SER A 36 10.26 3.17 -6.09
CA SER A 36 11.30 2.18 -5.79
C SER A 36 11.85 1.51 -7.06
N LEU A 37 10.98 1.16 -8.01
CA LEU A 37 11.40 0.59 -9.30
C LEU A 37 12.10 1.61 -10.20
N GLY A 38 11.86 2.91 -9.99
CA GLY A 38 12.53 3.99 -10.71
C GLY A 38 13.92 4.34 -10.19
N LEU A 39 14.35 3.76 -9.06
CA LEU A 39 15.69 3.99 -8.52
C LEU A 39 16.73 3.26 -9.38
N SER A 40 17.66 4.02 -9.95
CA SER A 40 18.75 3.50 -10.76
C SER A 40 20.07 3.45 -9.97
N GLU A 41 21.06 2.72 -10.51
CA GLU A 41 22.42 2.75 -9.96
C GLU A 41 23.03 4.16 -10.02
N GLU A 42 22.67 4.99 -10.99
CA GLU A 42 23.14 6.37 -11.09
C GLU A 42 22.65 7.23 -9.93
N ASP A 43 21.41 7.01 -9.48
CA ASP A 43 20.84 7.71 -8.32
C ASP A 43 21.56 7.30 -7.03
N SER A 44 21.93 6.02 -6.93
CA SER A 44 22.72 5.50 -5.81
C SER A 44 24.11 6.17 -5.72
N LYS A 45 24.74 6.41 -6.87
CA LYS A 45 26.05 7.09 -6.99
C LYS A 45 25.97 8.56 -6.57
N LYS A 46 24.83 9.22 -6.85
CA LYS A 46 24.59 10.64 -6.51
C LYS A 46 24.11 10.83 -5.06
N SER A 47 23.61 9.78 -4.41
CA SER A 47 23.06 9.86 -3.06
C SER A 47 24.17 9.90 -1.99
N LYS A 48 24.35 11.05 -1.34
CA LYS A 48 25.26 11.23 -0.19
C LYS A 48 25.02 10.21 0.92
N PHE A 49 23.74 9.89 1.18
CA PHE A 49 23.36 8.92 2.20
C PHE A 49 23.83 7.50 1.86
N VAL A 50 23.58 7.06 0.62
CA VAL A 50 23.99 5.72 0.16
C VAL A 50 25.51 5.59 0.18
N GLN A 51 26.23 6.62 -0.29
CA GLN A 51 27.70 6.60 -0.26
C GLN A 51 28.26 6.55 1.16
N ALA A 52 27.69 7.31 2.10
CA ALA A 52 28.14 7.31 3.50
C ALA A 52 27.88 5.97 4.24
N HIS A 53 26.91 5.18 3.79
CA HIS A 53 26.54 3.90 4.41
C HIS A 53 26.91 2.69 3.56
N LYS A 54 27.69 2.89 2.50
CA LYS A 54 28.27 1.81 1.70
C LYS A 54 29.42 1.20 2.50
N ARG A 55 29.12 0.17 3.29
CA ARG A 55 30.13 -0.63 3.99
C ARG A 55 30.91 -1.51 3.02
#